data_AF-A0A3C0N9E5-F1
#
_entry.id   AF-A0A3C0N9E5-F1
#
_cell.length_a   1.000
_cell.length_b   1.000
_cell.length_c   1.000
_cell.angle_alpha   90.00
_cell.angle_beta   90.00
_cell.angle_gamma   90.00
#
_symmetry.space_group_name_H-M   'P 1'
#
loop_
_entity.id
_entity.type
_entity.pdbx_description
1 polymer ?
#
loop_
_entity_poly.entity_id
_entity_poly.type
_entity_poly.pdbx_seq_one_letter_code
_entity_poly.pdbx_strand_id
1 'polypeptide(L)'
;MDLLPAGPIVWCIHPYVFGAQQQWQIISTGQAVNQALIDSAKSSLDSTLTSLKAKREELQRLEEVLREGRSKESIWRKRLAEIIAQIPQVQTALNTLNTNFLEAVKKVQQKPQTMPQVAKDGKGLVTQGALLGFVNPASRLNAIETCEGNVQLSYFDIQGRMRQTNYDATADGKNAAFEQWIPDAQRACLNFGNSNSVVKLNKSLLLPADWSIEAWFFYPLPETGEWNTLTRGKDTGHQILVRNRKQLGTYLNNDSLGQYFYDSGFNMELLPQGWHHIAAVGRGDTTLFYIDGKKVGDIKAKAIADAEENLKKTPNDATAKKKVEDIKKAILKVSSDVYAIGNFQNGTQQFGKVAEVRIWGVALSDEEIAVNSKTLLSGNEPGLLAYYPMNEATGTEVRDQTGNGNNGKVEGANWWGCAAPIGNTGTTVMKFDGVNDCVEVPYSASLNPSQFTVSCWVKVEGGQGSHRSPLTSRSSDSGLKGYVIYATPENKWEMFVGNGSTWQKLTGPNVVLNTWTHLTGTYDGSTLTLYINGSVAGTLKTSYAPNAGRPLRIGAGATEGSPQFCFPGQIANV
;
A
#
# COMPACT_ATOMS: atom_id res chain seq x y z
N MET A 1 1.68 19.45 42.24
CA MET A 1 0.87 18.26 41.91
C MET A 1 1.10 18.03 40.44
N ASP A 2 1.86 16.97 40.16
CA ASP A 2 2.74 16.91 38.99
C ASP A 2 2.02 16.80 37.66
N LEU A 3 2.58 17.53 36.69
CA LEU A 3 2.28 17.46 35.26
C LEU A 3 2.63 16.05 34.75
N LEU A 4 1.63 15.29 34.33
CA LEU A 4 1.87 14.03 33.60
C LEU A 4 2.10 14.34 32.10
N PRO A 5 3.05 13.65 31.44
CA PRO A 5 3.36 13.88 30.03
C PRO A 5 2.30 13.26 29.12
N ALA A 6 1.96 13.97 28.04
CA ALA A 6 1.02 13.52 27.01
C ALA A 6 1.61 12.35 26.20
N GLY A 7 1.01 11.16 26.36
CA GLY A 7 1.23 9.98 25.52
C GLY A 7 0.00 9.62 24.68
N PRO A 8 0.10 8.67 23.73
CA PRO A 8 -1.01 8.27 22.85
C PRO A 8 -2.16 7.66 23.67
N ILE A 9 -3.38 8.12 23.40
CA ILE A 9 -4.62 7.72 24.10
C ILE A 9 -5.35 6.70 23.24
N VAL A 10 -5.87 5.63 23.86
CA VAL A 10 -6.61 4.55 23.18
C VAL A 10 -8.02 4.39 23.75
N TRP A 11 -9.01 4.07 22.90
CA TRP A 11 -10.46 4.17 23.16
C TRP A 11 -11.16 2.80 23.29
N CYS A 12 -11.97 2.61 24.34
CA CYS A 12 -12.95 1.51 24.45
C CYS A 12 -14.37 2.07 24.66
N ILE A 13 -15.39 1.43 24.06
CA ILE A 13 -16.82 1.74 24.25
C ILE A 13 -17.45 0.68 25.16
N HIS A 14 -18.06 1.08 26.27
CA HIS A 14 -18.86 0.20 27.12
C HIS A 14 -20.05 0.98 27.72
N PRO A 15 -21.26 0.40 27.76
CA PRO A 15 -22.34 0.89 28.61
C PRO A 15 -22.32 0.16 29.95
N TYR A 16 -22.03 0.86 31.06
CA TYR A 16 -22.27 0.34 32.40
C TYR A 16 -23.65 0.78 32.90
N VAL A 17 -24.41 -0.14 33.49
CA VAL A 17 -25.73 0.16 34.06
C VAL A 17 -25.60 0.17 35.58
N PHE A 18 -25.84 1.32 36.21
CA PHE A 18 -26.76 1.48 37.34
C PHE A 18 -26.89 2.97 37.71
N GLY A 19 -28.12 3.50 37.69
CA GLY A 19 -28.47 4.80 38.26
C GLY A 19 -28.36 6.00 37.31
N ALA A 20 -29.49 6.38 36.70
CA ALA A 20 -29.85 7.65 36.08
C ALA A 20 -28.76 8.75 35.92
N GLN A 21 -27.82 8.56 34.98
CA GLN A 21 -27.35 9.50 33.96
C GLN A 21 -26.19 8.81 33.20
N GLN A 22 -26.39 8.53 31.91
CA GLN A 22 -25.32 7.96 31.08
C GLN A 22 -24.22 9.00 30.89
N GLN A 23 -23.07 8.81 31.54
CA GLN A 23 -21.85 9.55 31.22
C GLN A 23 -20.77 8.58 30.75
N TRP A 24 -20.22 8.88 29.58
CA TRP A 24 -19.13 8.15 28.93
C TRP A 24 -17.81 8.43 29.65
N GLN A 25 -16.99 7.40 29.89
CA GLN A 25 -15.68 7.59 30.55
C GLN A 25 -14.55 6.94 29.76
N ILE A 26 -13.46 7.70 29.58
CA ILE A 26 -12.24 7.32 28.86
C ILE A 26 -11.24 6.72 29.86
N ILE A 27 -10.59 5.60 29.50
CA ILE A 27 -9.53 4.98 30.31
C ILE A 27 -8.22 4.98 29.52
N SER A 28 -7.14 5.52 30.11
CA SER A 28 -5.80 5.58 29.51
C SER A 28 -5.01 4.30 29.79
N THR A 29 -4.53 3.62 28.75
CA THR A 29 -3.51 2.56 28.89
C THR A 29 -2.13 3.18 28.62
N GLY A 30 -1.48 3.63 29.69
CA GLY A 30 -0.19 4.30 29.57
C GLY A 30 0.90 3.40 28.99
N GLN A 31 1.34 3.67 27.76
CA GLN A 31 2.74 3.67 27.34
C GLN A 31 2.86 4.17 25.88
N ALA A 32 3.79 5.11 25.67
CA ALA A 32 4.08 5.67 24.36
C ALA A 32 4.86 4.67 23.48
N VAL A 33 4.41 4.49 22.24
CA VAL A 33 5.14 3.75 21.20
C VAL A 33 6.40 4.53 20.83
N ASN A 34 7.59 3.94 21.00
CA ASN A 34 8.85 4.61 20.73
C ASN A 34 9.23 4.52 19.23
N GLN A 35 8.62 5.37 18.41
CA GLN A 35 8.87 5.48 16.97
C GLN A 35 10.37 5.71 16.63
N ALA A 36 11.12 6.38 17.51
CA ALA A 36 12.54 6.66 17.29
C ALA A 36 13.42 5.40 17.23
N LEU A 37 13.01 4.31 17.90
CA LEU A 37 13.75 3.04 17.89
C LEU A 37 13.59 2.31 16.55
N ILE A 38 12.42 2.40 15.92
CA ILE A 38 12.17 1.89 14.55
C ILE A 38 12.99 2.71 13.54
N ASP A 39 12.95 4.03 13.62
CA ASP A 39 13.63 4.92 12.67
C ASP A 39 15.16 4.76 12.72
N SER A 40 15.72 4.53 13.91
CA SER A 40 17.15 4.24 14.09
C SER A 40 17.56 2.90 13.46
N ALA A 41 16.79 1.84 13.69
CA ALA A 41 17.09 0.52 13.12
C ALA A 41 17.01 0.54 11.58
N LYS A 42 16.05 1.29 11.02
CA LYS A 42 15.90 1.50 9.57
C LYS A 42 17.11 2.20 8.96
N SER A 43 17.54 3.31 9.56
CA SER A 43 18.68 4.09 9.05
C SER A 43 19.95 3.24 8.97
N SER A 44 20.13 2.33 9.93
CA SER A 44 21.20 1.34 9.90
C SER A 44 21.02 0.28 8.81
N LEU A 45 19.79 -0.19 8.55
CA LEU A 45 19.49 -1.14 7.47
C LEU A 45 19.73 -0.53 6.08
N ASP A 46 19.21 0.68 5.82
CA ASP A 46 19.29 1.36 4.52
C ASP A 46 20.74 1.73 4.15
N SER A 47 21.52 2.20 5.13
CA SER A 47 22.95 2.48 4.94
C SER A 47 23.74 1.21 4.61
N THR A 48 23.41 0.09 5.26
CA THR A 48 24.04 -1.21 5.00
C THR A 48 23.64 -1.77 3.63
N LEU A 49 22.38 -1.65 3.23
CA LEU A 49 21.90 -2.06 1.90
C LEU A 49 22.62 -1.27 0.78
N THR A 50 22.80 0.04 1.00
CA THR A 50 23.56 0.91 0.08
C THR A 50 25.02 0.46 -0.01
N SER A 51 25.65 0.12 1.11
CA SER A 51 27.01 -0.43 1.14
C SER A 51 27.12 -1.77 0.41
N LEU A 52 26.16 -2.69 0.61
CA LEU A 52 26.12 -3.97 -0.10
C LEU A 52 26.00 -3.79 -1.61
N LYS A 53 25.14 -2.86 -2.06
CA LYS A 53 24.96 -2.55 -3.48
C LYS A 53 26.27 -2.06 -4.10
N ALA A 54 26.94 -1.10 -3.46
CA ALA A 54 28.23 -0.59 -3.91
C ALA A 54 29.30 -1.70 -4.01
N LYS A 55 29.32 -2.63 -3.05
CA LYS A 55 30.24 -3.78 -3.07
C LYS A 55 29.96 -4.76 -4.21
N ARG A 56 28.69 -4.99 -4.55
CA ARG A 56 28.29 -5.86 -5.69
C ARG A 56 28.55 -5.20 -7.05
N GLU A 57 28.37 -3.90 -7.16
CA GLU A 57 28.73 -3.16 -8.38
C GLU A 57 30.26 -3.16 -8.58
N GLU A 58 31.03 -3.02 -7.50
CA GLU A 58 32.49 -3.17 -7.55
C GLU A 58 32.90 -4.60 -7.97
N LEU A 59 32.22 -5.63 -7.45
CA LEU A 59 32.42 -7.02 -7.87
C LEU A 59 32.23 -7.22 -9.38
N GLN A 60 31.09 -6.77 -9.90
CA GLN A 60 30.74 -6.92 -11.31
C GLN A 60 31.74 -6.20 -12.23
N ARG A 61 32.17 -4.99 -11.85
CA ARG A 61 33.20 -4.24 -12.56
C ARG A 61 34.55 -4.98 -12.58
N LEU A 62 34.91 -5.63 -11.49
CA LEU A 62 36.14 -6.42 -11.40
C LEU A 62 36.09 -7.68 -12.26
N GLU A 63 34.94 -8.34 -12.33
CA GLU A 63 34.70 -9.50 -13.20
C GLU A 63 34.79 -9.12 -14.69
N GLU A 64 34.25 -7.96 -15.09
CA GLU A 64 34.39 -7.42 -16.45
C GLU A 64 35.85 -7.06 -16.78
N VAL A 65 36.56 -6.38 -15.88
CA VAL A 65 37.97 -6.02 -16.06
C VAL A 65 38.88 -7.26 -16.14
N LEU A 66 38.55 -8.33 -15.41
CA LEU A 66 39.25 -9.62 -15.50
C LEU A 66 39.07 -10.31 -16.85
N ARG A 67 38.00 -10.00 -17.59
CA ARG A 67 37.75 -10.48 -18.96
C ARG A 67 38.58 -9.77 -20.01
N GLU A 68 39.02 -8.54 -19.77
CA GLU A 68 39.61 -7.65 -20.78
C GLU A 68 41.17 -7.59 -20.78
N GLY A 69 41.90 -8.16 -19.80
CA GLY A 69 43.36 -8.18 -19.91
C GLY A 69 44.20 -8.76 -18.76
N ARG A 70 45.24 -9.53 -19.15
CA ARG A 70 46.12 -10.36 -18.30
C ARG A 70 47.16 -9.61 -17.43
N SER A 71 47.33 -8.29 -17.55
CA SER A 71 48.46 -7.60 -16.89
C SER A 71 48.24 -7.27 -15.40
N LYS A 72 47.00 -7.34 -14.90
CA LYS A 72 46.64 -7.08 -13.49
C LYS A 72 45.81 -8.19 -12.83
N GLU A 73 45.72 -9.35 -13.48
CA GLU A 73 44.85 -10.47 -13.09
C GLU A 73 45.02 -10.91 -11.63
N SER A 74 46.26 -10.98 -11.13
CA SER A 74 46.55 -11.35 -9.74
C SER A 74 45.98 -10.35 -8.71
N ILE A 75 46.07 -9.05 -8.99
CA ILE A 75 45.56 -7.98 -8.12
C ILE A 75 44.02 -8.02 -8.10
N TRP A 76 43.41 -8.19 -9.27
CA TRP A 76 41.95 -8.26 -9.39
C TRP A 76 41.36 -9.55 -8.81
N ARG A 77 42.04 -10.70 -8.95
CA ARG A 77 41.65 -11.95 -8.27
C ARG A 77 41.72 -11.82 -6.75
N LYS A 78 42.71 -11.10 -6.23
CA LYS A 78 42.80 -10.82 -4.79
C LYS A 78 41.66 -9.90 -4.32
N ARG A 79 41.34 -8.85 -5.08
CA ARG A 79 40.22 -7.95 -4.78
C ARG A 79 38.86 -8.66 -4.89
N LEU A 80 38.69 -9.51 -5.89
CA LEU A 80 37.52 -10.38 -6.07
C LEU A 80 37.35 -11.31 -4.85
N ALA A 81 38.42 -11.97 -4.41
CA ALA A 81 38.40 -12.80 -3.19
C ALA A 81 38.07 -12.00 -1.92
N GLU A 82 38.59 -10.77 -1.79
CA GLU A 82 38.26 -9.87 -0.68
C GLU A 82 36.77 -9.46 -0.67
N ILE A 83 36.18 -9.18 -1.84
CA ILE A 83 34.76 -8.84 -1.94
C ILE A 83 33.89 -10.07 -1.69
N ILE A 84 34.25 -11.23 -2.24
CA ILE A 84 33.58 -12.51 -1.96
C ILE A 84 33.61 -12.81 -0.46
N ALA A 85 34.73 -12.56 0.23
CA ALA A 85 34.84 -12.73 1.68
C ALA A 85 34.03 -11.72 2.50
N GLN A 86 33.80 -10.50 1.98
CA GLN A 86 32.98 -9.46 2.62
C GLN A 86 31.48 -9.71 2.44
N ILE A 87 31.04 -10.35 1.35
CA ILE A 87 29.61 -10.60 1.09
C ILE A 87 28.92 -11.34 2.25
N PRO A 88 29.45 -12.46 2.79
CA PRO A 88 28.86 -13.13 3.95
C PRO A 88 28.80 -12.26 5.21
N GLN A 89 29.80 -11.39 5.42
CA GLN A 89 29.83 -10.47 6.56
C GLN A 89 28.73 -9.42 6.44
N VAL A 90 28.57 -8.82 5.26
CA VAL A 90 27.51 -7.85 4.99
C VAL A 90 26.13 -8.52 5.02
N GLN A 91 26.01 -9.75 4.52
CA GLN A 91 24.78 -10.54 4.62
C GLN A 91 24.43 -10.85 6.09
N THR A 92 25.43 -11.17 6.92
CA THR A 92 25.25 -11.39 8.36
C THR A 92 24.81 -10.10 9.05
N ALA A 93 25.46 -8.97 8.75
CA ALA A 93 25.05 -7.67 9.26
C ALA A 93 23.63 -7.30 8.84
N LEU A 94 23.26 -7.55 7.58
CA LEU A 94 21.90 -7.35 7.06
C LEU A 94 20.89 -8.23 7.79
N ASN A 95 21.21 -9.50 8.03
CA ASN A 95 20.36 -10.42 8.78
C ASN A 95 20.19 -9.94 10.23
N THR A 96 21.27 -9.50 10.90
CA THR A 96 21.21 -8.94 12.26
C THR A 96 20.37 -7.67 12.30
N LEU A 97 20.55 -6.76 11.35
CA LEU A 97 19.75 -5.53 11.26
C LEU A 97 18.28 -5.84 10.96
N ASN A 98 18.00 -6.84 10.14
CA ASN A 98 16.65 -7.33 9.91
C ASN A 98 16.04 -7.92 11.18
N THR A 99 16.79 -8.73 11.94
CA THR A 99 16.35 -9.23 13.25
C THR A 99 16.07 -8.08 14.21
N ASN A 100 16.95 -7.08 14.28
CA ASN A 100 16.76 -5.90 15.12
C ASN A 100 15.52 -5.11 14.71
N PHE A 101 15.28 -4.95 13.40
CA PHE A 101 14.07 -4.32 12.87
C PHE A 101 12.82 -5.11 13.25
N LEU A 102 12.80 -6.43 13.02
CA LEU A 102 11.66 -7.28 13.37
C LEU A 102 11.45 -7.34 14.89
N GLU A 103 12.50 -7.32 15.70
CA GLU A 103 12.41 -7.21 17.16
C GLU A 103 11.89 -5.86 17.60
N ALA A 104 12.29 -4.76 16.95
CA ALA A 104 11.75 -3.44 17.21
C ALA A 104 10.25 -3.39 16.87
N VAL A 105 9.85 -3.93 15.72
CA VAL A 105 8.45 -4.09 15.33
C VAL A 105 7.70 -4.93 16.36
N LYS A 106 8.23 -6.09 16.78
CA LYS A 106 7.66 -6.94 17.83
C LYS A 106 7.51 -6.24 19.18
N LYS A 107 8.48 -5.42 19.58
CA LYS A 107 8.45 -4.68 20.85
C LYS A 107 7.46 -3.53 20.81
N VAL A 108 7.20 -2.99 19.63
CA VAL A 108 6.21 -1.94 19.38
C VAL A 108 4.80 -2.53 19.26
N GLN A 109 4.66 -3.70 18.61
CA GLN A 109 3.41 -4.48 18.57
C GLN A 109 2.98 -4.79 20.01
N GLN A 110 1.94 -4.11 20.47
CA GLN A 110 1.43 -4.30 21.83
C GLN A 110 1.02 -5.76 22.06
N LYS A 111 1.13 -6.22 23.31
CA LYS A 111 0.58 -7.51 23.70
C LYS A 111 -0.91 -7.51 23.34
N PRO A 112 -1.37 -8.45 22.51
CA PRO A 112 -2.75 -8.54 22.05
C PRO A 112 -3.70 -8.47 23.24
N GLN A 113 -4.49 -7.40 23.30
CA GLN A 113 -5.49 -7.28 24.33
C GLN A 113 -6.56 -8.33 24.05
N THR A 114 -6.82 -9.21 25.02
CA THR A 114 -7.97 -10.12 24.93
C THR A 114 -9.22 -9.25 24.89
N MET A 115 -10.09 -9.43 23.88
CA MET A 115 -11.30 -8.61 23.79
C MET A 115 -12.13 -8.77 25.06
N PRO A 116 -12.33 -7.71 25.86
CA PRO A 116 -13.16 -7.82 27.05
C PRO A 116 -14.59 -8.12 26.61
N GLN A 117 -15.24 -9.04 27.33
CA GLN A 117 -16.66 -9.31 27.15
C GLN A 117 -17.46 -8.04 27.50
N VAL A 118 -18.13 -7.46 26.50
CA VAL A 118 -18.82 -6.16 26.60
C VAL A 118 -20.24 -6.31 27.12
N ALA A 119 -20.93 -7.37 26.70
CA ALA A 119 -22.27 -7.69 27.20
C ALA A 119 -22.58 -9.18 26.95
N LYS A 120 -23.53 -9.71 27.73
CA LYS A 120 -24.19 -10.99 27.43
C LYS A 120 -25.69 -10.79 27.47
N ASP A 121 -26.38 -11.08 26.39
CA ASP A 121 -27.84 -10.98 26.38
C ASP A 121 -28.51 -12.17 27.09
N GLY A 122 -29.83 -12.09 27.29
CA GLY A 122 -30.62 -13.14 27.93
C GLY A 122 -30.70 -14.47 27.16
N LYS A 123 -30.14 -14.54 25.94
CA LYS A 123 -30.03 -15.76 25.13
C LYS A 123 -28.59 -16.29 25.08
N GLY A 124 -27.65 -15.63 25.75
CA GLY A 124 -26.26 -16.04 25.86
C GLY A 124 -25.35 -15.52 24.75
N LEU A 125 -25.84 -14.64 23.87
CA LEU A 125 -25.02 -13.95 22.87
C LEU A 125 -24.05 -12.98 23.57
N VAL A 126 -22.78 -13.05 23.19
CA VAL A 126 -21.69 -12.28 23.79
C VAL A 126 -21.21 -11.21 22.82
N THR A 127 -21.25 -9.94 23.22
CA THR A 127 -20.62 -8.85 22.48
C THR A 127 -19.17 -8.72 22.95
N GLN A 128 -18.21 -8.66 22.03
CA GLN A 128 -16.77 -8.45 22.30
C GLN A 128 -16.31 -7.20 21.53
N GLY A 129 -15.36 -6.42 22.07
CA GLY A 129 -14.87 -5.20 21.44
C GLY A 129 -13.34 -5.11 21.42
N ALA A 130 -12.79 -4.45 20.39
CA ALA A 130 -11.35 -4.29 20.16
C ALA A 130 -10.86 -2.86 20.45
N LEU A 131 -9.62 -2.74 20.93
CA LEU A 131 -8.95 -1.49 21.29
C LEU A 131 -7.95 -1.07 20.19
N LEU A 132 -8.28 -0.09 19.35
CA LEU A 132 -7.43 0.32 18.21
C LEU A 132 -6.45 1.45 18.60
N GLY A 133 -5.23 1.07 19.03
CA GLY A 133 -4.16 1.94 19.57
C GLY A 133 -3.55 3.00 18.65
N PHE A 134 -3.90 3.01 17.38
CA PHE A 134 -3.23 3.81 16.33
C PHE A 134 -4.20 4.66 15.51
N VAL A 135 -5.49 4.65 15.87
CA VAL A 135 -6.56 5.31 15.13
C VAL A 135 -6.86 6.66 15.78
N ASN A 136 -6.73 7.74 15.01
CA ASN A 136 -7.39 8.99 15.35
C ASN A 136 -8.77 8.95 14.66
N PRO A 137 -9.90 9.02 15.41
CA PRO A 137 -11.21 8.90 14.81
C PRO A 137 -11.39 10.01 13.75
N ALA A 138 -11.80 9.63 12.55
CA ALA A 138 -12.59 10.55 11.75
C ALA A 138 -13.80 10.92 12.62
N SER A 139 -14.28 12.15 12.54
CA SER A 139 -15.39 12.67 13.37
C SER A 139 -16.66 11.82 13.36
N ARG A 140 -16.73 10.77 12.53
CA ARG A 140 -17.62 9.62 12.63
C ARG A 140 -16.85 8.34 12.28
N LEU A 141 -16.68 7.41 13.23
CA LEU A 141 -16.38 6.02 12.89
C LEU A 141 -17.65 5.44 12.25
N ASN A 142 -17.68 5.31 10.93
CA ASN A 142 -18.74 4.58 10.25
C ASN A 142 -18.36 3.11 10.22
N ALA A 143 -18.95 2.32 11.12
CA ALA A 143 -18.95 0.88 11.04
C ALA A 143 -20.13 0.45 10.17
N ILE A 144 -19.84 -0.10 8.99
CA ILE A 144 -20.85 -0.81 8.20
C ILE A 144 -20.62 -2.29 8.50
N GLU A 145 -21.55 -2.89 9.25
CA GLU A 145 -21.57 -4.31 9.52
C GLU A 145 -22.15 -5.02 8.28
N THR A 146 -21.36 -5.90 7.68
CA THR A 146 -21.90 -6.83 6.68
C THR A 146 -22.28 -8.14 7.38
N CYS A 147 -23.23 -8.88 6.82
CA CYS A 147 -23.89 -10.05 7.41
C CYS A 147 -22.97 -11.24 7.78
N GLU A 148 -21.65 -11.10 7.64
CA GLU A 148 -20.65 -12.14 7.91
C GLU A 148 -19.63 -11.75 8.99
N GLY A 149 -19.87 -10.67 9.75
CA GLY A 149 -18.99 -10.25 10.85
C GLY A 149 -17.75 -9.45 10.39
N ASN A 150 -17.79 -8.93 9.16
CA ASN A 150 -16.83 -7.95 8.66
C ASN A 150 -17.31 -6.53 8.96
N VAL A 151 -16.44 -5.71 9.55
CA VAL A 151 -16.66 -4.29 9.86
C VAL A 151 -15.71 -3.47 9.00
N GLN A 152 -16.23 -2.57 8.17
CA GLN A 152 -15.36 -1.59 7.52
C GLN A 152 -15.02 -0.47 8.51
N LEU A 153 -13.73 -0.23 8.75
CA LEU A 153 -13.22 0.84 9.60
C LEU A 153 -12.66 1.97 8.74
N SER A 154 -13.18 3.18 8.93
CA SER A 154 -12.59 4.40 8.36
C SER A 154 -11.87 5.19 9.45
N TYR A 155 -10.57 5.47 9.28
CA TYR A 155 -9.75 6.17 10.27
C TYR A 155 -8.72 7.12 9.64
N PHE A 156 -8.16 8.04 10.41
CA PHE A 156 -6.98 8.80 9.99
C PHE A 156 -5.71 8.18 10.56
N ASP A 157 -4.68 7.97 9.72
CA ASP A 157 -3.37 7.49 10.18
C ASP A 157 -2.56 8.58 10.90
N ILE A 158 -1.38 8.23 11.43
CA ILE A 158 -0.51 9.19 12.14
C ILE A 158 0.00 10.32 11.24
N GLN A 159 -0.11 10.14 9.92
CA GLN A 159 0.13 11.15 8.90
C GLN A 159 -1.18 11.77 8.39
N GLY A 160 -2.26 11.73 9.17
CA GLY A 160 -3.52 12.41 8.87
C GLY A 160 -4.22 12.00 7.58
N ARG A 161 -3.86 10.86 6.97
CA ARG A 161 -4.51 10.36 5.73
C ARG A 161 -5.70 9.51 6.09
N MET A 162 -6.81 9.70 5.38
CA MET A 162 -7.98 8.83 5.51
C MET A 162 -7.62 7.43 5.01
N ARG A 163 -7.88 6.43 5.86
CA ARG A 163 -7.70 5.00 5.63
C ARG A 163 -9.03 4.32 5.78
N GLN A 164 -9.24 3.33 4.92
CA GLN A 164 -10.33 2.38 5.05
C GLN A 164 -9.70 0.99 5.12
N THR A 165 -10.10 0.21 6.11
CA THR A 165 -9.72 -1.19 6.24
C THR A 165 -10.96 -2.02 6.52
N ASN A 166 -11.05 -3.20 5.94
CA ASN A 166 -12.01 -4.20 6.40
C ASN A 166 -11.44 -4.90 7.63
N TYR A 167 -12.29 -5.12 8.62
CA TYR A 167 -11.98 -5.80 9.87
C TYR A 167 -12.86 -7.04 9.98
N ASP A 168 -12.27 -8.22 9.86
CA ASP A 168 -12.99 -9.47 10.11
C ASP A 168 -13.03 -9.75 11.62
N ALA A 169 -14.14 -9.37 12.26
CA ALA A 169 -14.32 -9.55 13.69
C ALA A 169 -14.37 -11.04 14.10
N THR A 170 -14.66 -11.95 13.17
CA THR A 170 -14.75 -13.39 13.43
C THR A 170 -13.40 -14.10 13.37
N ALA A 171 -12.51 -13.65 12.48
CA ALA A 171 -11.12 -14.11 12.42
C ALA A 171 -10.31 -13.56 13.60
N ASP A 172 -10.48 -12.27 13.91
CA ASP A 172 -9.71 -11.62 14.98
C ASP A 172 -10.18 -12.01 16.38
N GLY A 173 -11.46 -12.36 16.58
CA GLY A 173 -11.94 -12.97 17.83
C GLY A 173 -11.24 -14.31 18.17
N LYS A 174 -10.58 -14.95 17.20
CA LYS A 174 -9.79 -16.18 17.37
C LYS A 174 -8.28 -15.92 17.36
N ASN A 175 -7.85 -14.71 17.05
CA ASN A 175 -6.44 -14.38 16.91
C ASN A 175 -5.92 -13.72 18.19
N ALA A 176 -5.09 -14.45 18.94
CA ALA A 176 -4.41 -13.92 20.11
C ALA A 176 -3.25 -12.95 19.76
N ALA A 177 -3.12 -12.51 18.51
CA ALA A 177 -2.17 -11.54 17.94
C ALA A 177 -2.92 -10.38 17.27
N PHE A 178 -3.23 -9.35 18.05
CA PHE A 178 -3.92 -8.13 17.61
C PHE A 178 -3.04 -7.30 16.66
N GLU A 179 -3.66 -6.65 15.67
CA GLU A 179 -3.00 -5.76 14.71
C GLU A 179 -2.39 -4.54 15.38
N GLN A 180 -1.16 -4.21 15.01
CA GLN A 180 -0.72 -2.83 15.02
C GLN A 180 -0.15 -2.50 13.65
N TRP A 181 -0.87 -1.63 12.93
CA TRP A 181 -0.45 -1.08 11.66
C TRP A 181 0.97 -0.55 11.78
N ILE A 182 1.90 -1.13 11.02
CA ILE A 182 3.23 -0.54 10.88
C ILE A 182 3.04 0.73 10.04
N PRO A 183 3.40 1.92 10.56
CA PRO A 183 3.23 3.16 9.81
C PRO A 183 3.86 3.04 8.43
N ASP A 184 3.22 3.69 7.45
CA ASP A 184 3.54 3.73 6.01
C ASP A 184 5.00 3.91 5.59
N ALA A 185 5.92 4.14 6.51
CA ALA A 185 7.34 4.19 6.21
C ALA A 185 7.99 2.81 6.01
N GLN A 186 7.49 1.71 6.61
CA GLN A 186 8.24 0.44 6.73
C GLN A 186 7.31 -0.78 6.87
N ARG A 187 7.38 -1.77 5.97
CA ARG A 187 6.53 -2.97 5.97
C ARG A 187 7.34 -4.23 6.21
N ALA A 188 6.70 -5.31 6.61
CA ALA A 188 7.28 -6.64 6.45
C ALA A 188 6.91 -7.23 5.08
N CYS A 189 7.61 -8.29 4.70
CA CYS A 189 7.30 -9.19 3.61
C CYS A 189 7.69 -10.62 4.00
N LEU A 190 7.33 -11.61 3.18
CA LEU A 190 7.76 -12.98 3.37
C LEU A 190 8.96 -13.31 2.49
N ASN A 191 9.94 -13.98 3.09
CA ASN A 191 11.08 -14.56 2.41
C ASN A 191 10.92 -16.07 2.29
N PHE A 192 10.58 -16.51 1.08
CA PHE A 192 10.51 -17.89 0.66
C PHE A 192 11.90 -18.41 0.24
N GLY A 193 12.88 -18.36 1.16
CA GLY A 193 14.26 -18.81 0.87
C GLY A 193 14.50 -20.29 1.13
N ASN A 194 13.74 -20.91 2.03
CA ASN A 194 13.93 -22.30 2.45
C ASN A 194 13.21 -23.28 1.52
N SER A 195 13.73 -24.50 1.37
CA SER A 195 13.12 -25.49 0.46
C SER A 195 11.66 -25.77 0.77
N ASN A 196 11.28 -25.81 2.05
CA ASN A 196 9.92 -26.01 2.52
C ASN A 196 9.11 -24.71 2.72
N SER A 197 9.66 -23.54 2.37
CA SER A 197 8.98 -22.26 2.59
C SER A 197 7.80 -22.10 1.65
N VAL A 198 6.58 -21.96 2.15
CA VAL A 198 5.35 -21.81 1.35
C VAL A 198 4.25 -21.16 2.18
N VAL A 199 3.36 -20.41 1.52
CA VAL A 199 2.06 -20.05 2.08
C VAL A 199 1.02 -20.96 1.44
N LYS A 200 0.30 -21.73 2.24
CA LYS A 200 -0.82 -22.57 1.79
C LYS A 200 -2.12 -21.88 2.15
N LEU A 201 -2.98 -21.63 1.17
CA LEU A 201 -4.30 -21.08 1.43
C LEU A 201 -5.16 -22.09 2.18
N ASN A 202 -5.93 -21.63 3.15
CA ASN A 202 -6.81 -22.49 3.95
C ASN A 202 -7.90 -23.17 3.09
N LYS A 203 -8.23 -22.54 1.95
CA LYS A 203 -9.04 -23.09 0.87
C LYS A 203 -8.44 -22.66 -0.47
N SER A 204 -8.57 -23.52 -1.48
CA SER A 204 -8.24 -23.16 -2.86
C SER A 204 -9.12 -22.00 -3.34
N LEU A 205 -8.51 -20.96 -3.88
CA LEU A 205 -9.20 -19.80 -4.42
C LEU A 205 -9.43 -20.01 -5.92
N LEU A 206 -10.67 -20.28 -6.31
CA LEU A 206 -11.04 -20.52 -7.70
C LEU A 206 -10.88 -19.25 -8.54
N LEU A 207 -10.26 -19.40 -9.71
CA LEU A 207 -10.13 -18.35 -10.70
C LEU A 207 -11.32 -18.44 -11.68
N PRO A 208 -12.03 -17.32 -11.94
CA PRO A 208 -13.03 -17.29 -13.01
C PRO A 208 -12.36 -17.40 -14.38
N ALA A 209 -13.16 -17.35 -15.46
CA ALA A 209 -12.63 -17.45 -16.81
C ALA A 209 -11.49 -16.44 -17.03
N ASP A 210 -11.72 -15.17 -16.69
CA ASP A 210 -10.70 -14.12 -16.78
C ASP A 210 -10.28 -13.66 -15.38
N TRP A 211 -8.99 -13.47 -15.17
CA TRP A 211 -8.41 -13.21 -13.84
C TRP A 211 -7.10 -12.43 -13.95
N SER A 212 -6.68 -11.84 -12.83
CA SER A 212 -5.35 -11.23 -12.70
C SER A 212 -4.69 -11.62 -11.38
N ILE A 213 -3.38 -11.80 -11.39
CA ILE A 213 -2.59 -12.01 -10.18
C ILE A 213 -1.43 -11.02 -10.21
N GLU A 214 -1.23 -10.29 -9.12
CA GLU A 214 -0.16 -9.30 -8.96
C GLU A 214 0.67 -9.61 -7.71
N ALA A 215 1.94 -9.23 -7.71
CA ALA A 215 2.78 -9.27 -6.52
C ALA A 215 3.99 -8.33 -6.65
N TRP A 216 4.54 -7.90 -5.53
CA TRP A 216 5.90 -7.38 -5.46
C TRP A 216 6.88 -8.51 -5.11
N PHE A 217 8.01 -8.57 -5.80
CA PHE A 217 9.05 -9.56 -5.54
C PHE A 217 10.46 -8.96 -5.62
N PHE A 218 11.43 -9.62 -4.99
CA PHE A 218 12.84 -9.21 -5.06
C PHE A 218 13.61 -10.08 -6.07
N TYR A 219 14.29 -9.43 -7.01
CA TYR A 219 15.21 -10.05 -7.97
C TYR A 219 16.68 -9.80 -7.56
N PRO A 220 17.62 -10.77 -7.73
CA PRO A 220 17.46 -12.09 -8.36
C PRO A 220 16.68 -13.09 -7.50
N LEU A 221 16.01 -14.03 -8.19
CA LEU A 221 15.33 -15.15 -7.55
C LEU A 221 16.35 -16.13 -6.93
N PRO A 222 15.97 -16.89 -5.89
CA PRO A 222 16.81 -17.93 -5.29
C PRO A 222 17.25 -18.98 -6.32
N GLU A 223 18.44 -19.55 -6.11
CA GLU A 223 18.88 -20.72 -6.85
C GLU A 223 18.08 -21.95 -6.41
N THR A 224 17.32 -22.49 -7.35
CA THR A 224 16.55 -23.73 -7.22
C THR A 224 17.03 -24.67 -8.34
N GLY A 225 16.35 -25.81 -8.51
CA GLY A 225 16.62 -26.68 -9.66
C GLY A 225 16.28 -25.97 -10.98
N GLU A 226 15.09 -26.21 -11.49
CA GLU A 226 14.62 -25.60 -12.75
C GLU A 226 13.60 -24.48 -12.52
N TRP A 227 12.92 -24.45 -11.38
CA TRP A 227 11.66 -23.72 -11.23
C TRP A 227 11.66 -22.80 -10.01
N ASN A 228 11.16 -21.58 -10.18
CA ASN A 228 10.75 -20.70 -9.09
C ASN A 228 9.24 -20.43 -9.24
N THR A 229 8.42 -20.85 -8.28
CA THR A 229 6.96 -20.74 -8.33
C THR A 229 6.47 -19.61 -7.43
N LEU A 230 5.80 -18.62 -8.01
CA LEU A 230 5.14 -17.58 -7.23
C LEU A 230 3.73 -18.01 -6.82
N THR A 231 2.94 -18.53 -7.76
CA THR A 231 1.58 -18.99 -7.50
C THR A 231 1.27 -20.30 -8.22
N ARG A 232 0.51 -21.17 -7.56
CA ARG A 232 0.13 -22.48 -8.07
C ARG A 232 -1.20 -22.95 -7.48
N GLY A 233 -1.97 -23.70 -8.27
CA GLY A 233 -3.16 -24.42 -7.79
C GLY A 233 -2.87 -25.79 -7.18
N LYS A 234 -3.83 -26.37 -6.45
CA LYS A 234 -3.57 -27.51 -5.55
C LYS A 234 -3.04 -28.76 -6.24
N ASP A 235 -3.61 -29.09 -7.39
CA ASP A 235 -3.19 -30.23 -8.22
C ASP A 235 -3.07 -29.84 -9.70
N THR A 236 -2.96 -28.53 -9.95
CA THR A 236 -3.08 -27.93 -11.27
C THR A 236 -1.83 -27.15 -11.66
N GLY A 237 -1.95 -26.33 -12.71
CA GLY A 237 -0.88 -25.52 -13.24
C GLY A 237 -0.35 -24.43 -12.30
N HIS A 238 0.68 -23.75 -12.78
CA HIS A 238 1.32 -22.60 -12.15
C HIS A 238 0.95 -21.35 -12.92
N GLN A 239 0.31 -20.38 -12.29
CA GLN A 239 -0.08 -19.14 -12.95
C GLN A 239 1.15 -18.28 -13.26
N ILE A 240 2.05 -18.13 -12.27
CA ILE A 240 3.30 -17.38 -12.39
C ILE A 240 4.48 -18.27 -11.98
N LEU A 241 5.33 -18.58 -12.95
CA LEU A 241 6.49 -19.46 -12.80
C LEU A 241 7.68 -18.89 -13.57
N VAL A 242 8.88 -19.07 -13.04
CA VAL A 242 10.13 -18.72 -13.73
C VAL A 242 10.99 -19.97 -13.91
N ARG A 243 11.39 -20.25 -15.15
CA ARG A 243 12.30 -21.34 -15.52
C ARG A 243 13.74 -20.88 -15.49
N ASN A 244 14.62 -21.64 -14.85
CA ASN A 244 16.07 -21.41 -14.75
C ASN A 244 16.43 -20.00 -14.25
N ARG A 245 15.55 -19.36 -13.47
CA ARG A 245 15.60 -17.93 -13.09
C ARG A 245 15.53 -16.92 -14.24
N LYS A 246 15.23 -17.35 -15.48
CA LYS A 246 15.30 -16.53 -16.69
C LYS A 246 13.97 -16.36 -17.40
N GLN A 247 13.26 -17.46 -17.65
CA GLN A 247 12.09 -17.43 -18.53
C GLN A 247 10.82 -17.33 -17.70
N LEU A 248 10.16 -16.17 -17.76
CA LEU A 248 8.87 -15.97 -17.10
C LEU A 248 7.76 -16.62 -17.91
N GLY A 249 6.84 -17.33 -17.26
CA GLY A 249 5.71 -17.93 -17.94
C GLY A 249 4.71 -18.63 -17.03
N THR A 250 3.92 -19.49 -17.66
CA THR A 250 2.85 -20.27 -17.04
C THR A 250 3.07 -21.75 -17.30
N TYR A 251 2.70 -22.61 -16.35
CA TYR A 251 2.73 -24.07 -16.50
C TYR A 251 1.32 -24.64 -16.49
N LEU A 252 0.95 -25.43 -17.50
CA LEU A 252 -0.37 -26.03 -17.69
C LEU A 252 -0.25 -27.56 -17.57
N ASN A 253 -0.78 -28.18 -16.50
CA ASN A 253 -0.62 -29.62 -16.25
C ASN A 253 -1.33 -30.52 -17.28
N ASN A 254 -2.41 -30.05 -17.90
CA ASN A 254 -3.28 -30.84 -18.79
C ASN A 254 -3.45 -30.14 -20.14
N ASP A 255 -2.36 -29.68 -20.74
CA ASP A 255 -2.43 -29.03 -22.04
C ASP A 255 -2.56 -30.06 -23.18
N SER A 256 -3.53 -29.80 -24.05
CA SER A 256 -3.85 -30.58 -25.24
C SER A 256 -2.71 -30.64 -26.28
N LEU A 257 -1.72 -29.75 -26.19
CA LEU A 257 -0.60 -29.66 -27.14
C LEU A 257 0.63 -30.46 -26.68
N GLY A 258 0.58 -31.15 -25.53
CA GLY A 258 1.70 -31.92 -25.00
C GLY A 258 2.88 -31.05 -24.54
N GLN A 259 2.64 -29.75 -24.33
CA GLN A 259 3.60 -28.78 -23.83
C GLN A 259 3.09 -28.22 -22.50
N TYR A 260 3.92 -28.26 -21.46
CA TYR A 260 3.49 -27.85 -20.13
C TYR A 260 3.88 -26.40 -19.82
N PHE A 261 5.11 -25.98 -20.13
CA PHE A 261 5.57 -24.62 -19.88
C PHE A 261 5.42 -23.74 -21.12
N TYR A 262 4.80 -22.58 -20.94
CA TYR A 262 4.62 -21.55 -21.95
C TYR A 262 5.37 -20.29 -21.54
N ASP A 263 6.42 -19.97 -22.31
CA ASP A 263 7.28 -18.80 -22.13
C ASP A 263 6.53 -17.52 -22.56
N SER A 264 6.57 -16.49 -21.73
CA SER A 264 6.01 -15.17 -22.02
C SER A 264 6.82 -14.39 -23.06
N GLY A 265 8.08 -14.79 -23.26
CA GLY A 265 9.08 -14.07 -24.06
C GLY A 265 9.91 -13.08 -23.25
N PHE A 266 9.63 -12.87 -21.97
CA PHE A 266 10.39 -11.97 -21.11
C PHE A 266 11.58 -12.67 -20.44
N ASN A 267 12.78 -12.08 -20.57
CA ASN A 267 13.99 -12.53 -19.89
C ASN A 267 14.20 -11.76 -18.59
N MET A 268 14.07 -12.47 -17.46
CA MET A 268 14.25 -11.93 -16.10
C MET A 268 15.66 -11.37 -15.86
N GLU A 269 16.68 -11.79 -16.62
CA GLU A 269 18.05 -11.24 -16.50
C GLU A 269 18.15 -9.77 -16.92
N LEU A 270 17.13 -9.24 -17.60
CA LEU A 270 17.04 -7.81 -17.92
C LEU A 270 16.66 -6.95 -16.71
N LEU A 271 16.20 -7.56 -15.61
CA LEU A 271 15.83 -6.84 -14.42
C LEU A 271 17.08 -6.44 -13.62
N PRO A 272 17.18 -5.17 -13.18
CA PRO A 272 18.17 -4.81 -12.19
C PRO A 272 17.91 -5.58 -10.88
N GLN A 273 18.93 -5.73 -10.05
CA GLN A 273 18.74 -6.25 -8.71
C GLN A 273 17.86 -5.29 -7.89
N GLY A 274 16.79 -5.80 -7.29
CA GLY A 274 15.89 -4.99 -6.49
C GLY A 274 14.46 -5.51 -6.44
N TRP A 275 13.58 -4.67 -5.89
CA TRP A 275 12.15 -4.93 -5.87
C TRP A 275 11.52 -4.57 -7.21
N HIS A 276 10.69 -5.48 -7.72
CA HIS A 276 9.91 -5.32 -8.94
C HIS A 276 8.47 -5.74 -8.69
N HIS A 277 7.55 -5.14 -9.43
CA HIS A 277 6.17 -5.60 -9.51
C HIS A 277 6.02 -6.59 -10.66
N ILE A 278 5.31 -7.70 -10.43
CA ILE A 278 4.93 -8.66 -11.47
C ILE A 278 3.42 -8.80 -11.51
N ALA A 279 2.84 -8.87 -12.70
CA ALA A 279 1.45 -9.26 -12.88
C ALA A 279 1.30 -10.29 -14.01
N ALA A 280 0.35 -11.21 -13.82
CA ALA A 280 -0.16 -12.09 -14.85
C ALA A 280 -1.67 -11.87 -15.02
N VAL A 281 -2.12 -11.71 -16.26
CA VAL A 281 -3.52 -11.47 -16.62
C VAL A 281 -3.98 -12.58 -17.55
N GLY A 282 -4.80 -13.51 -17.03
CA GLY A 282 -5.48 -14.51 -17.85
C GLY A 282 -6.68 -13.86 -18.54
N ARG A 283 -6.59 -13.61 -19.85
CA ARG A 283 -7.64 -12.96 -20.65
C ARG A 283 -7.96 -13.80 -21.88
N GLY A 284 -9.23 -14.18 -22.05
CA GLY A 284 -9.67 -14.93 -23.21
C GLY A 284 -8.99 -16.30 -23.28
N ASP A 285 -7.97 -16.46 -24.11
CA ASP A 285 -7.26 -17.72 -24.35
C ASP A 285 -5.75 -17.62 -24.11
N THR A 286 -5.27 -16.57 -23.45
CA THR A 286 -3.84 -16.36 -23.16
C THR A 286 -3.61 -15.83 -21.74
N THR A 287 -2.36 -15.89 -21.30
CA THR A 287 -1.85 -15.16 -20.14
C THR A 287 -0.90 -14.06 -20.62
N LEU A 288 -1.21 -12.82 -20.26
CA LEU A 288 -0.36 -11.66 -20.45
C LEU A 288 0.52 -11.45 -19.22
N PHE A 289 1.76 -11.01 -19.40
CA PHE A 289 2.69 -10.72 -18.32
C PHE A 289 3.13 -9.27 -18.31
N TYR A 290 3.25 -8.72 -17.11
CA TYR A 290 3.66 -7.34 -16.86
C TYR A 290 4.76 -7.29 -15.82
N ILE A 291 5.71 -6.37 -16.00
CA ILE A 291 6.70 -6.00 -14.99
C ILE A 291 6.65 -4.49 -14.78
N ASP A 292 6.64 -4.06 -13.52
CA ASP A 292 6.65 -2.64 -13.12
C ASP A 292 5.56 -1.80 -13.81
N GLY A 293 4.38 -2.41 -13.97
CA GLY A 293 3.21 -1.77 -14.58
C GLY A 293 3.19 -1.76 -16.11
N LYS A 294 4.15 -2.43 -16.78
CA LYS A 294 4.25 -2.46 -18.25
C LYS A 294 4.12 -3.88 -18.78
N LYS A 295 3.36 -4.06 -19.86
CA LYS A 295 3.26 -5.35 -20.55
C LYS A 295 4.61 -5.74 -21.12
N VAL A 296 5.07 -6.95 -20.81
CA VAL A 296 6.36 -7.51 -21.26
C VAL A 296 6.23 -8.80 -22.06
N GLY A 297 5.08 -9.49 -21.97
CA GLY A 297 4.92 -10.78 -22.61
C GLY A 297 3.47 -11.20 -22.81
N ASP A 298 3.29 -12.16 -23.71
CA ASP A 298 2.03 -12.82 -24.05
C ASP A 298 2.36 -14.24 -24.47
N ILE A 299 1.95 -15.22 -23.66
CA ILE A 299 2.42 -16.59 -23.83
C ILE A 299 1.91 -17.22 -25.13
N LYS A 300 0.69 -16.88 -25.55
CA LYS A 300 0.10 -17.40 -26.79
C LYS A 300 0.74 -16.75 -28.01
N ALA A 301 0.92 -15.43 -27.98
CA ALA A 301 1.62 -14.74 -29.07
C ALA A 301 3.05 -15.26 -29.25
N LYS A 302 3.78 -15.49 -28.15
CA LYS A 302 5.12 -16.07 -28.17
C LYS A 302 5.13 -17.50 -28.71
N ALA A 303 4.19 -18.35 -28.27
CA ALA A 303 4.08 -19.73 -28.75
C ALA A 303 3.77 -19.80 -30.26
N ILE A 304 2.90 -18.92 -30.77
CA ILE A 304 2.62 -18.81 -32.20
C ILE A 304 3.88 -18.39 -32.95
N ALA A 305 4.56 -17.33 -32.50
CA ALA A 305 5.77 -16.83 -33.15
C ALA A 305 6.88 -17.90 -33.23
N ASP A 306 7.10 -18.66 -32.15
CA ASP A 306 8.07 -19.76 -32.13
C ASP A 306 7.67 -20.91 -33.08
N ALA A 307 6.37 -21.24 -33.13
CA ALA A 307 5.87 -22.28 -34.03
C ALA A 307 5.97 -21.85 -35.51
N GLU A 308 5.66 -20.60 -35.82
CA GLU A 308 5.80 -20.02 -37.16
C GLU A 308 7.27 -19.95 -37.59
N GLU A 309 8.18 -19.57 -36.70
CA GLU A 309 9.61 -19.55 -36.98
C GLU A 309 10.17 -20.94 -37.26
N ASN A 310 9.70 -21.97 -36.54
CA ASN A 310 10.05 -23.35 -36.85
C ASN A 310 9.46 -23.80 -38.20
N LEU A 311 8.23 -23.41 -38.52
CA LEU A 311 7.60 -23.72 -39.80
C LEU A 311 8.35 -23.07 -40.98
N LYS A 312 8.92 -21.86 -40.82
CA LYS A 312 9.79 -21.26 -41.86
C LYS A 312 11.01 -22.13 -42.19
N LYS A 313 11.55 -22.86 -41.21
CA LYS A 313 12.67 -23.79 -41.39
C LYS A 313 12.24 -25.09 -42.07
N THR A 314 10.97 -25.47 -41.94
CA THR A 314 10.38 -26.68 -42.55
C THR A 314 9.02 -26.40 -43.25
N PRO A 315 8.97 -25.61 -44.33
CA PRO A 315 7.70 -25.08 -44.87
C PRO A 315 6.68 -26.11 -45.36
N ASN A 316 7.12 -27.34 -45.63
CA ASN A 316 6.27 -28.44 -46.12
C ASN A 316 5.90 -29.45 -45.03
N ASP A 317 6.35 -29.26 -43.79
CA ASP A 317 6.03 -30.15 -42.68
C ASP A 317 4.57 -29.93 -42.23
N ALA A 318 3.72 -30.93 -42.52
CA ALA A 318 2.32 -30.93 -42.15
C ALA A 318 2.10 -30.90 -40.63
N THR A 319 3.03 -31.48 -39.85
CA THR A 319 2.99 -31.48 -38.38
C THR A 319 3.27 -30.08 -37.85
N ALA A 320 4.26 -29.39 -38.41
CA ALA A 320 4.58 -28.00 -38.04
C ALA A 320 3.43 -27.04 -38.38
N LYS A 321 2.79 -27.20 -39.56
CA LYS A 321 1.59 -26.42 -39.93
C LYS A 321 0.44 -26.66 -38.96
N LYS A 322 0.16 -27.93 -38.65
CA LYS A 322 -0.89 -28.31 -37.71
C LYS A 322 -0.63 -27.72 -36.32
N LYS A 323 0.61 -27.75 -35.83
CA LYS A 323 0.99 -27.17 -34.53
C LYS A 323 0.66 -25.68 -34.43
N VAL A 324 0.94 -24.89 -35.47
CA VAL A 324 0.59 -23.45 -35.49
C VAL A 324 -0.93 -23.26 -35.34
N GLU A 325 -1.73 -24.03 -36.07
CA GLU A 325 -3.19 -23.93 -36.03
C GLU A 325 -3.78 -24.46 -34.71
N ASP A 326 -3.19 -25.51 -34.13
CA ASP A 326 -3.59 -26.05 -32.84
C ASP A 326 -3.30 -25.03 -31.72
N ILE A 327 -2.14 -24.35 -31.75
CA ILE A 327 -1.82 -23.25 -30.81
C ILE A 327 -2.84 -22.11 -30.94
N LYS A 328 -3.19 -21.69 -32.17
CA LYS A 328 -4.18 -20.62 -32.39
C LYS A 328 -5.55 -20.94 -31.77
N LYS A 329 -5.93 -22.22 -31.68
CA LYS A 329 -7.20 -22.66 -31.08
C LYS A 329 -7.10 -22.96 -29.57
N ALA A 330 -5.90 -23.21 -29.06
CA ALA A 330 -5.69 -23.59 -27.67
C ALA A 330 -5.98 -22.44 -26.70
N ILE A 331 -6.46 -22.79 -25.50
CA ILE A 331 -6.58 -21.89 -24.36
C ILE A 331 -5.31 -22.03 -23.53
N LEU A 332 -4.40 -21.07 -23.67
CA LEU A 332 -3.12 -21.03 -22.99
C LEU A 332 -3.21 -20.11 -21.76
N LYS A 333 -4.08 -20.48 -20.82
CA LYS A 333 -4.16 -19.86 -19.49
C LYS A 333 -4.60 -20.88 -18.46
N VAL A 334 -4.19 -20.69 -17.20
CA VAL A 334 -4.66 -21.53 -16.10
C VAL A 334 -6.11 -21.15 -15.77
N SER A 335 -7.01 -22.12 -15.68
CA SER A 335 -8.45 -21.90 -15.39
C SER A 335 -8.93 -22.62 -14.12
N SER A 336 -8.01 -22.88 -13.18
CA SER A 336 -8.28 -23.62 -11.94
C SER A 336 -8.29 -22.72 -10.71
N ASP A 337 -7.37 -22.93 -9.78
CA ASP A 337 -7.32 -22.31 -8.47
C ASP A 337 -5.92 -21.78 -8.14
N VAL A 338 -5.85 -20.88 -7.17
CA VAL A 338 -4.62 -20.59 -6.42
C VAL A 338 -4.72 -21.30 -5.07
N TYR A 339 -3.66 -22.03 -4.70
CA TYR A 339 -3.58 -22.80 -3.45
C TYR A 339 -2.28 -22.53 -2.69
N ALA A 340 -1.18 -22.34 -3.40
CA ALA A 340 0.13 -22.09 -2.81
C ALA A 340 0.74 -20.81 -3.35
N ILE A 341 1.42 -20.07 -2.47
CA ILE A 341 2.14 -18.83 -2.77
C ILE A 341 3.60 -18.96 -2.32
N GLY A 342 4.51 -18.47 -3.16
CA GLY A 342 5.94 -18.30 -2.88
C GLY A 342 6.79 -19.56 -3.08
N ASN A 343 6.17 -20.72 -3.34
CA ASN A 343 6.84 -21.97 -3.65
C ASN A 343 5.83 -23.00 -4.20
N PHE A 344 6.34 -24.13 -4.69
CA PHE A 344 5.55 -25.33 -4.88
C PHE A 344 5.05 -25.90 -3.54
N GLN A 345 3.88 -26.54 -3.53
CA GLN A 345 3.21 -27.00 -2.30
C GLN A 345 4.02 -27.99 -1.44
N ASN A 346 4.93 -28.74 -2.06
CA ASN A 346 5.86 -29.66 -1.38
C ASN A 346 7.28 -29.10 -1.29
N GLY A 347 7.48 -27.84 -1.67
CA GLY A 347 8.77 -27.16 -1.64
C GLY A 347 9.63 -27.34 -2.89
N THR A 348 10.88 -26.87 -2.82
CA THR A 348 11.96 -26.91 -3.84
C THR A 348 11.91 -25.91 -4.99
N GLN A 349 10.89 -25.05 -5.05
CA GLN A 349 10.69 -24.02 -6.08
C GLN A 349 10.52 -22.61 -5.48
N GLN A 350 11.33 -22.30 -4.48
CA GLN A 350 11.37 -21.02 -3.76
C GLN A 350 11.34 -19.78 -4.66
N PHE A 351 10.46 -18.82 -4.39
CA PHE A 351 10.40 -17.55 -5.13
C PHE A 351 11.21 -16.41 -4.48
N GLY A 352 11.72 -16.60 -3.26
CA GLY A 352 12.48 -15.56 -2.55
C GLY A 352 11.54 -14.57 -1.85
N LYS A 353 11.86 -13.27 -1.88
CA LYS A 353 11.08 -12.28 -1.12
C LYS A 353 9.87 -11.82 -1.93
N VAL A 354 8.69 -11.87 -1.31
CA VAL A 354 7.40 -11.51 -1.92
C VAL A 354 6.59 -10.68 -0.95
N ALA A 355 5.89 -9.67 -1.47
CA ALA A 355 4.93 -8.84 -0.76
C ALA A 355 3.72 -8.56 -1.66
N GLU A 356 2.63 -8.07 -1.06
CA GLU A 356 1.52 -7.44 -1.81
C GLU A 356 0.88 -8.34 -2.87
N VAL A 357 0.66 -9.62 -2.54
CA VAL A 357 0.05 -10.57 -3.48
C VAL A 357 -1.43 -10.29 -3.61
N ARG A 358 -1.91 -10.05 -4.83
CA ARG A 358 -3.32 -9.71 -5.14
C ARG A 358 -3.85 -10.70 -6.15
N ILE A 359 -5.07 -11.17 -5.94
CA ILE A 359 -5.75 -12.10 -6.83
C ILE A 359 -7.11 -11.50 -7.18
N TRP A 360 -7.33 -11.29 -8.48
CA TRP A 360 -8.49 -10.63 -9.04
C TRP A 360 -9.32 -11.60 -9.88
N GLY A 361 -10.63 -11.52 -9.76
CA GLY A 361 -11.62 -12.23 -10.56
C GLY A 361 -11.97 -11.51 -11.87
N VAL A 362 -11.12 -10.59 -12.29
CA VAL A 362 -11.24 -9.80 -13.51
C VAL A 362 -9.88 -9.73 -14.21
N ALA A 363 -9.89 -9.62 -15.54
CA ALA A 363 -8.67 -9.35 -16.32
C ALA A 363 -8.40 -7.83 -16.38
N LEU A 364 -7.53 -7.34 -15.51
CA LEU A 364 -7.15 -5.93 -15.41
C LEU A 364 -6.56 -5.41 -16.73
N SER A 365 -6.90 -4.17 -17.07
CA SER A 365 -6.33 -3.42 -18.19
C SER A 365 -4.87 -3.03 -17.95
N ASP A 366 -4.19 -2.61 -19.00
CA ASP A 366 -2.79 -2.17 -18.92
C ASP A 366 -2.67 -0.94 -17.99
N GLU A 367 -3.65 -0.04 -18.03
CA GLU A 367 -3.74 1.15 -17.19
C GLU A 367 -3.98 0.79 -15.72
N GLU A 368 -4.90 -0.14 -15.44
CA GLU A 368 -5.16 -0.62 -14.08
C GLU A 368 -3.91 -1.28 -13.48
N ILE A 369 -3.19 -2.11 -14.24
CA ILE A 369 -1.93 -2.71 -13.79
C ILE A 369 -0.85 -1.64 -13.54
N ALA A 370 -0.75 -0.64 -14.41
CA ALA A 370 0.20 0.47 -14.24
C ALA A 370 -0.06 1.26 -12.94
N VAL A 371 -1.33 1.49 -12.59
CA VAL A 371 -1.75 2.16 -11.36
C VAL A 371 -1.57 1.24 -10.15
N ASN A 372 -2.08 0.02 -10.21
CA ASN A 372 -2.06 -0.94 -9.11
C ASN A 372 -0.63 -1.25 -8.68
N SER A 373 0.31 -1.38 -9.64
CA SER A 373 1.71 -1.66 -9.34
C SER A 373 2.33 -0.70 -8.32
N LYS A 374 1.84 0.55 -8.22
CA LYS A 374 2.37 1.59 -7.33
C LYS A 374 1.46 1.89 -6.15
N THR A 375 0.26 1.35 -6.14
CA THR A 375 -0.82 1.74 -5.23
C THR A 375 -0.95 0.76 -4.08
N LEU A 376 -1.24 1.28 -2.90
CA LEU A 376 -1.66 0.48 -1.75
C LEU A 376 -3.16 0.27 -1.82
N LEU A 377 -3.56 -0.99 -1.87
CA LEU A 377 -4.96 -1.35 -1.93
C LEU A 377 -5.57 -1.41 -0.52
N SER A 378 -6.87 -1.17 -0.47
CA SER A 378 -7.69 -1.25 0.74
C SER A 378 -8.23 -2.65 1.00
N GLY A 379 -8.31 -3.50 -0.02
CA GLY A 379 -8.97 -4.80 0.00
C GLY A 379 -10.41 -4.77 -0.52
N ASN A 380 -10.98 -3.58 -0.77
CA ASN A 380 -12.36 -3.39 -1.24
C ASN A 380 -12.48 -3.16 -2.75
N GLU A 381 -11.39 -3.29 -3.49
CA GLU A 381 -11.37 -2.98 -4.90
C GLU A 381 -12.32 -3.93 -5.67
N PRO A 382 -13.21 -3.40 -6.54
CA PRO A 382 -14.13 -4.24 -7.31
C PRO A 382 -13.39 -5.33 -8.09
N GLY A 383 -13.84 -6.58 -7.93
CA GLY A 383 -13.23 -7.74 -8.59
C GLY A 383 -11.99 -8.30 -7.88
N LEU A 384 -11.54 -7.74 -6.76
CA LEU A 384 -10.48 -8.31 -5.94
C LEU A 384 -11.03 -9.50 -5.13
N LEU A 385 -10.45 -10.69 -5.32
CA LEU A 385 -10.86 -11.92 -4.66
C LEU A 385 -10.10 -12.17 -3.37
N ALA A 386 -8.80 -11.88 -3.37
CA ALA A 386 -7.96 -11.97 -2.18
C ALA A 386 -6.78 -10.99 -2.29
N TYR A 387 -6.34 -10.48 -1.14
CA TYR A 387 -5.19 -9.59 -1.06
C TYR A 387 -4.38 -9.87 0.19
N TYR A 388 -3.11 -10.17 -0.01
CA TYR A 388 -2.15 -10.55 1.01
C TYR A 388 -1.01 -9.51 1.03
N PRO A 389 -1.11 -8.47 1.87
CA PRO A 389 -0.03 -7.49 2.04
C PRO A 389 1.29 -8.16 2.49
N MET A 390 1.20 -9.22 3.30
CA MET A 390 2.32 -9.93 3.95
C MET A 390 3.12 -9.02 4.89
N ASN A 391 2.42 -8.20 5.67
CA ASN A 391 3.00 -7.18 6.56
C ASN A 391 2.88 -7.51 8.06
N GLU A 392 2.45 -8.73 8.43
CA GLU A 392 2.22 -9.17 9.82
C GLU A 392 3.52 -9.22 10.64
N ALA A 393 4.67 -9.36 9.96
CA ALA A 393 6.04 -9.37 10.51
C ALA A 393 6.36 -10.55 11.45
N THR A 394 5.36 -11.29 11.91
CA THR A 394 5.48 -12.42 12.82
C THR A 394 4.33 -13.42 12.64
N GLY A 395 4.43 -14.58 13.29
CA GLY A 395 3.38 -15.59 13.27
C GLY A 395 3.47 -16.53 12.07
N THR A 396 2.43 -17.36 11.92
CA THR A 396 2.33 -18.43 10.91
C THR A 396 1.10 -18.28 10.01
N GLU A 397 0.50 -17.09 9.98
CA GLU A 397 -0.67 -16.77 9.17
C GLU A 397 -0.36 -15.53 8.30
N VAL A 398 -0.89 -15.53 7.08
CA VAL A 398 -1.02 -14.36 6.21
C VAL A 398 -2.50 -14.10 6.01
N ARG A 399 -2.94 -12.88 6.30
CA ARG A 399 -4.36 -12.52 6.28
C ARG A 399 -4.79 -12.07 4.88
N ASP A 400 -6.03 -12.42 4.54
CA ASP A 400 -6.72 -11.87 3.38
C ASP A 400 -7.40 -10.55 3.76
N GLN A 401 -6.86 -9.44 3.26
CA GLN A 401 -7.32 -8.08 3.52
C GLN A 401 -8.69 -7.77 2.90
N THR A 402 -9.20 -8.61 1.99
CA THR A 402 -10.51 -8.38 1.35
C THR A 402 -11.69 -8.61 2.29
N GLY A 403 -11.50 -9.35 3.37
CA GLY A 403 -12.58 -9.80 4.25
C GLY A 403 -13.29 -11.07 3.77
N ASN A 404 -12.83 -11.69 2.67
CA ASN A 404 -13.41 -12.93 2.13
C ASN A 404 -12.94 -14.22 2.87
N GLY A 405 -12.13 -14.05 3.92
CA GLY A 405 -11.63 -15.14 4.77
C GLY A 405 -10.69 -16.11 4.05
N ASN A 406 -10.01 -15.71 2.97
CA ASN A 406 -9.07 -16.57 2.24
C ASN A 406 -7.67 -16.60 2.88
N ASN A 407 -7.56 -16.62 4.21
CA ASN A 407 -6.27 -16.58 4.90
C ASN A 407 -5.35 -17.74 4.47
N GLY A 408 -4.04 -17.49 4.56
CA GLY A 408 -3.00 -18.47 4.26
C GLY A 408 -2.19 -18.83 5.50
N LYS A 409 -1.70 -20.07 5.55
CA LYS A 409 -0.78 -20.56 6.56
C LYS A 409 0.65 -20.51 6.05
N VAL A 410 1.53 -19.84 6.78
CA VAL A 410 2.98 -19.79 6.54
C VAL A 410 3.63 -21.07 7.07
N GLU A 411 4.35 -21.78 6.21
CA GLU A 411 5.17 -22.93 6.58
C GLU A 411 6.59 -22.68 6.08
N GLY A 412 7.60 -22.79 6.94
CA GLY A 412 9.02 -22.69 6.55
C GLY A 412 9.54 -21.34 6.04
N ALA A 413 8.67 -20.37 5.71
CA ALA A 413 9.06 -19.03 5.29
C ALA A 413 9.38 -18.13 6.50
N ASN A 414 10.23 -17.12 6.28
CA ASN A 414 10.63 -16.17 7.31
C ASN A 414 10.10 -14.77 7.00
N TRP A 415 9.70 -14.03 8.03
CA TRP A 415 9.41 -12.60 7.90
C TRP A 415 10.69 -11.80 7.62
N TRP A 416 10.56 -10.74 6.82
CA TRP A 416 11.67 -9.91 6.37
C TRP A 416 11.25 -8.43 6.26
N GLY A 417 12.17 -7.50 6.49
CA GLY A 417 11.94 -6.07 6.28
C GLY A 417 11.75 -5.74 4.80
N CYS A 418 10.58 -5.22 4.45
CA CYS A 418 10.20 -4.90 3.08
C CYS A 418 10.59 -3.46 2.73
N ALA A 419 11.27 -3.32 1.59
CA ALA A 419 11.64 -2.05 0.99
C ALA A 419 11.08 -1.92 -0.43
N ALA A 420 10.01 -2.66 -0.75
CA ALA A 420 9.30 -2.48 -2.01
C ALA A 420 8.79 -1.03 -2.08
N PRO A 421 9.01 -0.30 -3.19
CA PRO A 421 8.61 1.11 -3.33
C PRO A 421 7.10 1.27 -3.59
N ILE A 422 6.27 0.44 -2.96
CA ILE A 422 4.82 0.47 -3.11
C ILE A 422 4.19 1.51 -2.17
N GLY A 423 3.18 2.23 -2.65
CA GLY A 423 2.58 3.36 -1.92
C GLY A 423 3.41 4.62 -1.91
N ASN A 424 4.66 4.55 -2.38
CA ASN A 424 5.49 5.71 -2.66
C ASN A 424 5.28 6.10 -4.12
N THR A 425 4.13 6.73 -4.42
CA THR A 425 3.73 7.10 -5.79
C THR A 425 4.63 8.18 -6.41
N GLY A 426 5.79 8.50 -5.82
CA GLY A 426 6.68 9.55 -6.28
C GLY A 426 5.86 10.83 -6.46
N THR A 427 5.24 11.30 -5.38
CA THR A 427 4.21 12.35 -5.42
C THR A 427 4.78 13.63 -6.04
N THR A 428 4.58 13.80 -7.34
CA THR A 428 4.60 15.13 -7.96
C THR A 428 3.36 15.85 -7.47
N VAL A 429 3.58 16.82 -6.59
CA VAL A 429 2.53 17.69 -6.06
C VAL A 429 2.46 18.95 -6.91
N MET A 430 1.26 19.51 -7.08
CA MET A 430 1.13 20.79 -7.77
C MET A 430 1.78 21.88 -6.93
N LYS A 431 2.68 22.63 -7.57
CA LYS A 431 3.31 23.82 -7.01
C LYS A 431 2.63 25.04 -7.59
N PHE A 432 2.21 25.93 -6.71
CA PHE A 432 1.57 27.19 -6.97
C PHE A 432 2.59 28.30 -6.68
N ASP A 433 2.77 29.23 -7.62
CA ASP A 433 3.80 30.27 -7.55
C ASP A 433 3.45 31.45 -6.62
N GLY A 434 2.17 31.53 -6.20
CA GLY A 434 1.65 32.62 -5.37
C GLY A 434 1.23 33.88 -6.14
N VAL A 435 1.17 33.83 -7.46
CA VAL A 435 0.80 34.96 -8.33
C VAL A 435 -0.64 34.82 -8.82
N ASN A 436 -0.93 33.77 -9.60
CA ASN A 436 -2.25 33.57 -10.22
C ASN A 436 -2.66 32.10 -10.41
N ASP A 437 -1.84 31.16 -9.95
CA ASP A 437 -2.14 29.74 -10.05
C ASP A 437 -3.36 29.36 -9.21
N CYS A 438 -4.32 28.68 -9.82
CA CYS A 438 -5.40 28.01 -9.11
C CYS A 438 -5.97 26.84 -9.91
N VAL A 439 -6.55 25.88 -9.21
CA VAL A 439 -7.45 24.88 -9.80
C VAL A 439 -8.88 25.30 -9.47
N GLU A 440 -9.71 25.43 -10.50
CA GLU A 440 -11.14 25.71 -10.33
C GLU A 440 -11.95 24.43 -10.47
N VAL A 441 -12.77 24.15 -9.46
CA VAL A 441 -13.79 23.11 -9.50
C VAL A 441 -15.14 23.82 -9.64
N PRO A 442 -15.92 23.52 -10.70
CA PRO A 442 -17.24 24.12 -10.90
C PRO A 442 -18.12 23.97 -9.65
N TYR A 443 -19.01 24.93 -9.44
CA TYR A 443 -19.94 24.88 -8.31
C TYR A 443 -20.74 23.58 -8.30
N SER A 444 -20.79 22.94 -7.13
CA SER A 444 -21.70 21.85 -6.83
C SER A 444 -22.28 22.03 -5.43
N ALA A 445 -23.58 21.77 -5.28
CA ALA A 445 -24.24 21.76 -3.99
C ALA A 445 -23.64 20.69 -3.04
N SER A 446 -23.13 19.58 -3.59
CA SER A 446 -22.49 18.52 -2.78
C SER A 446 -21.20 18.97 -2.08
N LEU A 447 -20.53 20.01 -2.60
CA LEU A 447 -19.34 20.62 -2.00
C LEU A 447 -19.70 21.73 -1.01
N ASN A 448 -20.99 22.06 -0.84
CA ASN A 448 -21.46 23.11 0.07
C ASN A 448 -22.59 22.60 1.00
N PRO A 449 -22.39 21.48 1.73
CA PRO A 449 -23.39 20.96 2.67
C PRO A 449 -23.51 21.82 3.94
N SER A 450 -24.62 21.72 4.67
CA SER A 450 -24.86 22.45 5.93
C SER A 450 -23.93 22.06 7.09
N GLN A 451 -23.25 20.92 6.96
CA GLN A 451 -22.18 20.43 7.84
C GLN A 451 -21.08 19.87 6.95
N PHE A 452 -19.82 20.17 7.24
CA PHE A 452 -18.73 19.81 6.34
C PHE A 452 -17.42 19.48 7.06
N THR A 453 -16.56 18.78 6.35
CA THR A 453 -15.13 18.63 6.64
C THR A 453 -14.38 18.94 5.34
N VAL A 454 -13.36 19.79 5.42
CA VAL A 454 -12.42 20.04 4.33
C VAL A 454 -11.00 19.87 4.83
N SER A 455 -10.13 19.26 4.04
CA SER A 455 -8.75 19.00 4.40
C SER A 455 -7.80 19.20 3.23
N CYS A 456 -6.55 19.51 3.52
CA CYS A 456 -5.48 19.45 2.53
C CYS A 456 -4.12 19.34 3.21
N TRP A 457 -3.16 18.74 2.53
CA TRP A 457 -1.74 18.88 2.84
C TRP A 457 -1.19 20.10 2.13
N VAL A 458 -0.46 20.95 2.85
CA VAL A 458 0.15 22.14 2.29
C VAL A 458 1.59 22.32 2.73
N LYS A 459 2.42 22.86 1.86
CA LYS A 459 3.76 23.35 2.19
C LYS A 459 3.87 24.79 1.73
N VAL A 460 3.75 25.73 2.67
CA VAL A 460 3.87 27.17 2.39
C VAL A 460 5.35 27.52 2.22
N GLU A 461 5.74 28.10 1.10
CA GLU A 461 7.13 28.42 0.79
C GLU A 461 7.48 29.91 1.01
N GLY A 462 6.47 30.80 1.07
CA GLY A 462 6.69 32.23 1.33
C GLY A 462 5.42 33.09 1.34
N GLY A 463 5.53 34.36 0.93
CA GLY A 463 4.42 35.30 0.73
C GLY A 463 3.80 35.89 2.01
N GLN A 464 4.53 35.98 3.12
CA GLN A 464 4.07 36.66 4.33
C GLN A 464 3.71 38.14 4.05
N GLY A 465 2.84 38.71 4.88
CA GLY A 465 2.32 40.08 4.67
C GLY A 465 1.07 40.15 3.78
N SER A 466 0.61 39.03 3.23
CA SER A 466 -0.67 38.90 2.53
C SER A 466 -1.43 37.64 2.94
N HIS A 467 -2.74 37.60 2.66
CA HIS A 467 -3.51 36.37 2.77
C HIS A 467 -3.11 35.40 1.66
N ARG A 468 -2.96 34.12 1.99
CA ARG A 468 -2.61 33.03 1.08
C ARG A 468 -3.56 31.86 1.35
N SER A 469 -4.36 31.47 0.37
CA SER A 469 -5.41 30.45 0.57
C SER A 469 -5.10 29.16 -0.19
N PRO A 470 -4.87 28.04 0.50
CA PRO A 470 -4.80 26.74 -0.16
C PRO A 470 -6.17 26.24 -0.65
N LEU A 471 -7.28 26.59 0.01
CA LEU A 471 -8.60 26.04 -0.30
C LEU A 471 -9.74 27.01 0.06
N THR A 472 -10.64 27.24 -0.89
CA THR A 472 -11.72 28.25 -0.75
C THR A 472 -12.98 27.82 -1.48
N SER A 473 -14.12 27.80 -0.80
CA SER A 473 -15.45 27.82 -1.42
C SER A 473 -16.25 28.95 -0.79
N ARG A 474 -16.29 30.12 -1.42
CA ARG A 474 -16.98 31.29 -0.87
C ARG A 474 -17.80 32.06 -1.89
N SER A 475 -18.71 32.86 -1.39
CA SER A 475 -19.26 34.02 -2.11
C SER A 475 -19.24 35.19 -1.14
N SER A 476 -18.66 36.32 -1.56
CA SER A 476 -18.71 37.59 -0.83
C SER A 476 -19.68 38.61 -1.41
N ASP A 477 -20.08 38.41 -2.66
CA ASP A 477 -20.93 39.31 -3.45
C ASP A 477 -22.43 39.06 -3.27
N SER A 478 -22.83 37.85 -2.85
CA SER A 478 -24.24 37.46 -2.62
C SER A 478 -24.57 37.19 -1.14
N GLY A 479 -23.85 37.89 -0.26
CA GLY A 479 -23.79 37.67 1.19
C GLY A 479 -22.56 36.85 1.57
N LEU A 480 -21.98 37.12 2.75
CA LEU A 480 -20.74 36.47 3.21
C LEU A 480 -21.01 35.00 3.57
N LYS A 481 -20.78 34.09 2.62
CA LYS A 481 -21.16 32.67 2.66
C LYS A 481 -19.99 31.76 2.28
N GLY A 482 -20.03 30.52 2.75
CA GLY A 482 -19.03 29.51 2.43
C GLY A 482 -17.89 29.43 3.44
N TYR A 483 -16.81 28.75 3.07
CA TYR A 483 -15.66 28.45 3.93
C TYR A 483 -14.33 28.77 3.23
N VAL A 484 -13.34 29.15 4.03
CA VAL A 484 -11.98 29.44 3.56
C VAL A 484 -10.95 29.00 4.59
N ILE A 485 -9.80 28.52 4.13
CA ILE A 485 -8.61 28.35 4.99
C ILE A 485 -7.54 29.32 4.50
N TYR A 486 -6.98 30.11 5.40
CA TYR A 486 -5.94 31.10 5.09
C TYR A 486 -4.68 30.86 5.90
N ALA A 487 -3.53 31.16 5.30
CA ALA A 487 -2.41 31.77 6.00
C ALA A 487 -2.58 33.29 5.95
N THR A 488 -2.65 33.96 7.11
CA THR A 488 -2.90 35.41 7.21
C THR A 488 -1.63 36.24 6.92
N PRO A 489 -1.76 37.58 6.77
CA PRO A 489 -0.61 38.48 6.71
C PRO A 489 0.36 38.34 7.90
N GLU A 490 -0.18 38.12 9.11
CA GLU A 490 0.58 37.87 10.35
C GLU A 490 1.16 36.45 10.44
N ASN A 491 1.02 35.68 9.35
CA ASN A 491 1.55 34.33 9.22
C ASN A 491 0.95 33.34 10.23
N LYS A 492 -0.37 33.41 10.44
CA LYS A 492 -1.15 32.44 11.21
C LYS A 492 -2.10 31.65 10.33
N TRP A 493 -2.42 30.43 10.74
CA TRP A 493 -3.53 29.70 10.13
C TRP A 493 -4.86 30.26 10.62
N GLU A 494 -5.80 30.49 9.71
CA GLU A 494 -7.16 30.88 10.02
C GLU A 494 -8.15 30.07 9.20
N MET A 495 -9.28 29.70 9.82
CA MET A 495 -10.43 29.16 9.11
C MET A 495 -11.58 30.14 9.21
N PHE A 496 -12.13 30.52 8.07
CA PHE A 496 -13.27 31.43 7.97
C PHE A 496 -14.50 30.66 7.53
N VAL A 497 -15.65 30.99 8.13
CA VAL A 497 -16.97 30.61 7.62
C VAL A 497 -17.87 31.83 7.55
N GLY A 498 -18.68 31.90 6.50
CA GLY A 498 -19.67 32.96 6.33
C GLY A 498 -21.00 32.53 6.93
N ASN A 499 -21.69 33.42 7.65
CA ASN A 499 -23.04 33.16 8.17
C ASN A 499 -24.15 33.85 7.38
N GLY A 500 -23.84 34.40 6.21
CA GLY A 500 -24.73 35.19 5.38
C GLY A 500 -24.67 36.70 5.65
N SER A 501 -24.10 37.13 6.79
CA SER A 501 -23.97 38.55 7.16
C SER A 501 -22.53 38.98 7.42
N THR A 502 -21.74 38.15 8.12
CA THR A 502 -20.35 38.42 8.50
C THR A 502 -19.48 37.18 8.31
N TRP A 503 -18.19 37.39 8.11
CA TRP A 503 -17.19 36.33 8.30
C TRP A 503 -17.04 36.02 9.78
N GLN A 504 -16.92 34.75 10.09
CA GLN A 504 -16.63 34.19 11.40
C GLN A 504 -15.27 33.55 11.30
N LYS A 505 -14.32 33.98 12.13
CA LYS A 505 -12.92 33.58 12.02
C LYS A 505 -12.48 32.78 13.23
N LEU A 506 -11.77 31.70 12.97
CA LEU A 506 -11.12 30.87 13.96
C LEU A 506 -9.62 30.90 13.70
N THR A 507 -8.87 31.52 14.62
CA THR A 507 -7.42 31.67 14.52
C THR A 507 -6.70 30.51 15.18
N GLY A 508 -5.79 29.90 14.44
CA GLY A 508 -4.90 28.83 14.87
C GLY A 508 -3.46 29.31 15.10
N PRO A 509 -2.50 28.37 15.16
CA PRO A 509 -1.08 28.67 15.39
C PRO A 509 -0.42 29.35 14.18
N ASN A 510 0.84 29.76 14.39
CA ASN A 510 1.68 30.30 13.32
C ASN A 510 1.92 29.27 12.21
N VAL A 511 2.01 29.74 10.97
CA VAL A 511 2.42 28.98 9.80
C VAL A 511 3.92 28.74 9.87
N VAL A 512 4.33 27.46 9.76
CA VAL A 512 5.74 27.09 9.65
C VAL A 512 6.08 26.93 8.17
N LEU A 513 6.98 27.77 7.66
CA LEU A 513 7.38 27.72 6.26
C LEU A 513 8.16 26.43 5.94
N ASN A 514 8.11 26.05 4.66
CA ASN A 514 8.84 24.94 4.08
C ASN A 514 8.62 23.58 4.77
N THR A 515 7.49 23.46 5.48
CA THR A 515 7.12 22.28 6.25
C THR A 515 5.73 21.84 5.83
N TRP A 516 5.58 20.55 5.51
CA TRP A 516 4.27 19.97 5.23
C TRP A 516 3.39 20.06 6.46
N THR A 517 2.22 20.66 6.30
CA THR A 517 1.22 20.87 7.34
C THR A 517 -0.11 20.33 6.85
N HIS A 518 -0.73 19.45 7.63
CA HIS A 518 -2.10 19.01 7.38
C HIS A 518 -3.07 20.01 7.97
N LEU A 519 -3.94 20.57 7.14
CA LEU A 519 -4.99 21.49 7.55
C LEU A 519 -6.32 20.76 7.46
N THR A 520 -7.14 20.84 8.50
CA THR A 520 -8.51 20.32 8.44
C THR A 520 -9.46 21.27 9.13
N GLY A 521 -10.54 21.62 8.45
CA GLY A 521 -11.61 22.44 8.98
C GLY A 521 -12.92 21.66 9.02
N THR A 522 -13.60 21.63 10.17
CA THR A 522 -14.89 20.97 10.33
C THR A 522 -15.96 21.93 10.84
N TYR A 523 -17.20 21.73 10.40
CA TYR A 523 -18.38 22.38 10.95
C TYR A 523 -19.49 21.35 11.17
N ASP A 524 -19.88 21.17 12.43
CA ASP A 524 -20.86 20.14 12.84
C ASP A 524 -22.32 20.60 12.82
N GLY A 525 -22.59 21.82 12.35
CA GLY A 525 -23.89 22.48 12.41
C GLY A 525 -24.01 23.51 13.53
N SER A 526 -23.03 23.58 14.44
CA SER A 526 -23.01 24.52 15.56
C SER A 526 -21.61 25.06 15.89
N THR A 527 -20.58 24.26 15.63
CA THR A 527 -19.21 24.52 16.07
C THR A 527 -18.26 24.32 14.89
N LEU A 528 -17.47 25.35 14.63
CA LEU A 528 -16.33 25.33 13.72
C LEU A 528 -15.09 24.84 14.47
N THR A 529 -14.36 23.89 13.91
CA THR A 529 -13.09 23.39 14.49
C THR A 529 -12.00 23.41 13.44
N LEU A 530 -10.83 23.95 13.80
CA LEU A 530 -9.62 23.91 12.98
C LEU A 530 -8.65 22.91 13.61
N TYR A 531 -8.13 22.00 12.80
CA TYR A 531 -7.08 21.07 13.15
C TYR A 531 -5.83 21.36 12.34
N ILE A 532 -4.68 21.32 13.02
CA ILE A 532 -3.36 21.44 12.41
C ILE A 532 -2.59 20.17 12.77
N ASN A 533 -2.13 19.41 11.76
CA ASN A 533 -1.44 18.13 11.94
C ASN A 533 -2.23 17.15 12.84
N GLY A 534 -3.56 17.10 12.66
CA GLY A 534 -4.45 16.22 13.41
C GLY A 534 -4.76 16.66 14.86
N SER A 535 -4.16 17.75 15.35
CA SER A 535 -4.44 18.31 16.68
C SER A 535 -5.42 19.48 16.59
N VAL A 536 -6.36 19.59 17.54
CA VAL A 536 -7.28 20.73 17.62
C VAL A 536 -6.48 22.01 17.85
N ALA A 537 -6.51 22.92 16.89
CA ALA A 537 -5.89 24.23 16.96
C ALA A 537 -6.84 25.29 17.54
N GLY A 538 -8.15 25.08 17.43
CA GLY A 538 -9.16 25.92 18.05
C GLY A 538 -10.58 25.48 17.71
N THR A 539 -11.55 26.02 18.44
CA THR A 539 -12.98 25.84 18.19
C THR A 539 -13.71 27.19 18.28
N LEU A 540 -14.81 27.32 17.55
CA LEU A 540 -15.67 28.50 17.57
C LEU A 540 -17.13 28.10 17.41
N LYS A 541 -17.98 28.43 18.39
CA LYS A 541 -19.43 28.28 18.26
C LYS A 541 -19.96 29.36 17.33
N THR A 542 -20.55 28.96 16.21
CA THR A 542 -21.01 29.92 15.18
C THR A 542 -22.06 29.31 14.25
N SER A 543 -22.69 30.16 13.46
CA SER A 543 -23.61 29.80 12.38
C SER A 543 -22.88 29.80 11.03
N TYR A 544 -23.29 28.95 10.11
CA TYR A 544 -22.74 28.85 8.75
C TYR A 544 -23.86 28.94 7.71
N ALA A 545 -23.59 29.67 6.64
CA ALA A 545 -24.43 29.76 5.45
C ALA A 545 -23.62 29.22 4.25
N PRO A 546 -24.11 28.17 3.56
CA PRO A 546 -23.42 27.58 2.42
C PRO A 546 -23.21 28.55 1.25
N ASN A 547 -22.09 28.39 0.55
CA ASN A 547 -21.90 29.04 -0.75
C ASN A 547 -22.93 28.48 -1.74
N ALA A 548 -23.56 29.38 -2.50
CA ALA A 548 -24.77 29.08 -3.28
C ALA A 548 -24.56 29.11 -4.80
N GLY A 549 -23.34 29.39 -5.29
CA GLY A 549 -23.13 29.43 -6.74
C GLY A 549 -21.72 29.73 -7.24
N ARG A 550 -20.73 29.92 -6.35
CA ARG A 550 -19.34 30.18 -6.75
C ARG A 550 -18.51 28.89 -6.78
N PRO A 551 -17.48 28.80 -7.63
CA PRO A 551 -16.63 27.62 -7.71
C PRO A 551 -15.82 27.40 -6.42
N LEU A 552 -15.36 26.17 -6.22
CA LEU A 552 -14.29 25.87 -5.26
C LEU A 552 -12.95 26.16 -5.93
N ARG A 553 -12.05 26.84 -5.23
CA ARG A 553 -10.67 27.09 -5.67
C ARG A 553 -9.66 26.42 -4.76
N ILE A 554 -8.69 25.75 -5.39
CA ILE A 554 -7.48 25.23 -4.75
C ILE A 554 -6.33 26.14 -5.19
N GLY A 555 -5.57 26.68 -4.24
CA GLY A 555 -4.44 27.57 -4.48
C GLY A 555 -4.77 29.07 -4.57
N ALA A 556 -6.03 29.48 -4.43
CA ALA A 556 -6.42 30.89 -4.36
C ALA A 556 -7.64 31.14 -3.47
N GLY A 557 -7.76 32.37 -2.96
CA GLY A 557 -8.70 32.77 -1.91
C GLY A 557 -9.94 33.53 -2.36
N ALA A 558 -9.92 34.23 -3.48
CA ALA A 558 -11.12 34.84 -4.05
C ALA A 558 -11.77 33.88 -5.04
N THR A 559 -13.10 33.88 -5.16
CA THR A 559 -13.88 33.03 -6.09
C THR A 559 -14.82 33.86 -6.97
N GLU A 560 -14.90 35.17 -6.73
CA GLU A 560 -15.84 36.08 -7.38
C GLU A 560 -15.28 36.72 -8.65
N GLY A 561 -13.98 36.57 -8.92
CA GLY A 561 -13.28 37.17 -10.05
C GLY A 561 -11.90 36.55 -10.27
N SER A 562 -10.92 37.31 -10.78
CA SER A 562 -9.55 36.81 -10.97
C SER A 562 -8.94 36.25 -9.66
N PRO A 563 -8.00 35.28 -9.73
CA PRO A 563 -7.33 34.76 -8.55
C PRO A 563 -6.70 35.86 -7.70
N GLN A 564 -7.02 35.84 -6.41
CA GLN A 564 -6.41 36.70 -5.38
C GLN A 564 -6.17 35.85 -4.14
N PHE A 565 -5.29 36.32 -3.27
CA PHE A 565 -4.83 35.58 -2.08
C PHE A 565 -4.21 34.23 -2.48
N CYS A 566 -3.40 34.26 -3.53
CA CYS A 566 -2.81 33.08 -4.15
C CYS A 566 -1.82 32.41 -3.21
N PHE A 567 -1.75 31.08 -3.28
CA PHE A 567 -0.94 30.25 -2.39
C PHE A 567 0.48 30.06 -2.95
N PRO A 568 1.55 30.51 -2.27
CA PRO A 568 2.93 30.29 -2.71
C PRO A 568 3.47 29.01 -2.08
N GLY A 569 3.30 27.88 -2.76
CA GLY A 569 3.77 26.61 -2.23
C GLY A 569 3.16 25.39 -2.89
N GLN A 570 3.17 24.28 -2.17
CA GLN A 570 2.73 22.98 -2.69
C GLN A 570 1.44 22.56 -1.98
N ILE A 571 0.50 21.98 -2.73
CA ILE A 571 -0.75 21.42 -2.19
C ILE A 571 -0.89 19.97 -2.64
N ALA A 572 -1.29 19.10 -1.73
CA ALA A 572 -1.51 17.68 -1.97
C ALA A 572 -2.76 17.18 -1.22
N ASN A 573 -3.37 16.10 -1.72
CA ASN A 573 -4.44 15.37 -1.05
C ASN A 573 -5.55 16.29 -0.49
N VAL A 574 -6.14 17.10 -1.38
CA VAL A 574 -7.27 18.01 -1.10
C VAL A 574 -8.58 17.23 -1.01
#